data_AF-A0A127P559-F1
#
_entry.id   AF-A0A127P559-F1
#
_cell.length_a   1.000
_cell.length_b   1.000
_cell.length_c   1.000
_cell.angle_alpha   90.00
_cell.angle_beta   90.00
_cell.angle_gamma   90.00
#
_symmetry.space_group_name_H-M   'P 1'
#
loop_
_entity.id
_entity.type
_entity.pdbx_description
1 polymer ?
#
loop_
_entity_poly.entity_id
_entity_poly.type
_entity_poly.pdbx_seq_one_letter_code
_entity_poly.pdbx_strand_id
1 'polypeptide(L)'
;MIRVAAFAIAAIAALPAWANCAVADALIDRYGISFSGFTQALPRVSAPAEAQDTSLLAIVLPNQNGRVADGYNHEAWINKEQKRAWILRTGGFAGVYEWYGPAVLPNADFSGCVTEPRRLPPPASTGRQG
;
A
#
# COMPACT_ATOMS: atom_id res chain seq x y z
N MET A 1 -38.17 2.82 -45.37
CA MET A 1 -37.75 3.76 -44.30
C MET A 1 -37.18 2.94 -43.15
N ILE A 2 -35.85 2.87 -43.02
CA ILE A 2 -35.15 2.01 -42.05
C ILE A 2 -35.00 2.78 -40.74
N ARG A 3 -35.57 2.25 -39.65
CA ARG A 3 -35.42 2.79 -38.29
C ARG A 3 -34.09 2.29 -37.70
N VAL A 4 -33.14 3.19 -37.53
CA VAL A 4 -31.87 2.89 -36.85
C VAL A 4 -32.11 2.99 -35.35
N ALA A 5 -32.06 1.86 -34.64
CA ALA A 5 -32.08 1.81 -33.19
C ALA A 5 -30.64 2.06 -32.68
N ALA A 6 -30.42 3.21 -32.06
CA ALA A 6 -29.15 3.53 -31.41
C ALA A 6 -29.08 2.80 -30.06
N PHE A 7 -28.25 1.77 -29.97
CA PHE A 7 -27.89 1.13 -28.70
C PHE A 7 -26.83 1.98 -28.01
N ALA A 8 -27.21 2.68 -26.94
CA ALA A 8 -26.28 3.35 -26.05
C ALA A 8 -25.57 2.30 -25.17
N ILE A 9 -24.29 2.04 -25.46
CA ILE A 9 -23.44 1.21 -24.60
C ILE A 9 -22.93 2.11 -23.48
N ALA A 10 -23.52 1.97 -22.28
CA ALA A 10 -23.01 2.62 -21.08
C ALA A 10 -21.71 1.93 -20.65
N ALA A 11 -20.57 2.56 -20.90
CA ALA A 11 -19.28 2.11 -20.40
C ALA A 11 -19.21 2.39 -18.89
N ILE A 12 -19.41 1.37 -18.07
CA ILE A 12 -19.16 1.43 -16.63
C ILE A 12 -17.64 1.38 -16.45
N ALA A 13 -17.02 2.53 -16.21
CA ALA A 13 -15.61 2.60 -15.83
C ALA A 13 -15.45 1.96 -14.44
N ALA A 14 -14.93 0.74 -14.39
CA ALA A 14 -14.56 0.09 -13.14
C ALA A 14 -13.41 0.90 -12.52
N LEU A 15 -13.71 1.66 -11.46
CA LEU A 15 -12.67 2.30 -10.67
C LEU A 15 -11.73 1.23 -10.10
N PRO A 16 -10.41 1.48 -10.09
CA PRO A 16 -9.48 0.54 -9.48
C PRO A 16 -9.91 0.25 -8.04
N ALA A 17 -9.84 -1.01 -7.60
CA ALA A 17 -10.28 -1.45 -6.27
C ALA A 17 -9.55 -0.76 -5.08
N TRP A 18 -8.55 0.06 -5.37
CA TRP A 18 -7.74 0.85 -4.44
C TRP A 18 -8.17 2.32 -4.39
N ALA A 19 -8.99 2.79 -5.34
CA ALA A 19 -9.41 4.19 -5.49
C ALA A 19 -10.38 4.69 -4.40
N ASN A 20 -10.71 3.85 -3.40
CA ASN A 20 -11.63 4.20 -2.31
C ASN A 20 -11.07 3.81 -0.94
N CYS A 21 -9.76 3.52 -0.81
CA CYS A 21 -9.19 3.15 0.48
C CYS A 21 -8.77 4.39 1.27
N ALA A 22 -9.69 4.95 2.05
CA ALA A 22 -9.47 6.19 2.79
C ALA A 22 -8.26 6.13 3.75
N VAL A 23 -7.96 4.95 4.31
CA VAL A 23 -6.76 4.72 5.13
C VAL A 23 -5.48 4.89 4.30
N ALA A 24 -5.45 4.33 3.08
CA ALA A 24 -4.29 4.41 2.21
C ALA A 24 -4.05 5.86 1.77
N ASP A 25 -5.10 6.56 1.33
CA ASP A 25 -5.01 7.96 0.93
C ASP A 25 -4.50 8.84 2.10
N ALA A 26 -5.06 8.67 3.29
CA ALA A 26 -4.63 9.43 4.46
C ALA A 26 -3.18 9.14 4.89
N LEU A 27 -2.69 7.92 4.71
CA LEU A 27 -1.28 7.57 4.95
C LEU A 27 -0.37 8.16 3.87
N ILE A 28 -0.77 8.06 2.60
CA ILE A 28 -0.02 8.60 1.46
C ILE A 28 0.13 10.11 1.61
N ASP A 29 -0.97 10.82 1.85
CA ASP A 29 -0.96 12.28 1.95
C ASP A 29 -0.18 12.76 3.17
N ARG A 30 -0.36 12.11 4.33
CA ARG A 30 0.32 12.50 5.57
C ARG A 30 1.83 12.36 5.50
N TYR A 31 2.33 11.31 4.86
CA TYR A 31 3.76 11.04 4.80
C TYR A 31 4.40 11.40 3.45
N GLY A 32 3.58 11.88 2.50
CA GLY A 32 3.92 12.06 1.09
C GLY A 32 4.61 10.85 0.52
N ILE A 33 3.95 9.69 0.62
CA ILE A 33 4.45 8.41 0.13
C ILE A 33 4.40 8.43 -1.40
N SER A 34 5.54 8.18 -2.04
CA SER A 34 5.64 8.12 -3.50
C SER A 34 6.76 7.18 -3.93
N PHE A 35 6.97 7.02 -5.24
CA PHE A 35 8.01 6.13 -5.77
C PHE A 35 9.42 6.52 -5.32
N SER A 36 9.65 7.76 -4.88
CA SER A 36 10.95 8.24 -4.37
C SER A 36 11.10 8.11 -2.86
N GLY A 37 10.06 7.64 -2.15
CA GLY A 37 10.06 7.40 -0.71
C GLY A 37 9.07 8.30 0.02
N PHE A 38 9.53 8.91 1.12
CA PHE A 38 8.71 9.74 2.01
C PHE A 38 9.17 11.19 1.96
N THR A 39 8.22 12.13 1.92
CA THR A 39 8.53 13.56 2.11
C THR A 39 8.57 13.92 3.59
N GLN A 40 7.69 13.30 4.40
CA GLN A 40 7.71 13.43 5.85
C GLN A 40 8.60 12.33 6.45
N ALA A 41 9.39 12.69 7.46
CA ALA A 41 10.23 11.73 8.15
C ALA A 41 9.38 10.66 8.88
N LEU A 42 9.66 9.40 8.58
CA LEU A 42 9.21 8.23 9.34
C LEU A 42 10.46 7.52 9.89
N PRO A 43 10.48 7.17 11.19
CA PRO A 43 11.62 6.47 11.76
C PRO A 43 11.76 5.08 11.15
N ARG A 44 12.98 4.74 10.72
CA ARG A 44 13.32 3.38 10.30
C ARG A 44 13.41 2.49 11.54
N VAL A 45 12.79 1.33 11.47
CA VAL A 45 12.72 0.36 12.57
C VAL A 45 12.98 -1.06 12.07
N SER A 46 13.09 -2.00 13.01
CA SER A 46 13.02 -3.43 12.71
C SER A 46 11.60 -3.83 12.30
N ALA A 47 11.47 -5.01 11.69
CA ALA A 47 10.15 -5.59 11.42
C ALA A 47 9.30 -5.66 12.70
N PRO A 48 7.99 -5.38 12.63
CA PRO A 48 7.14 -5.37 13.81
C PRO A 48 7.06 -6.75 14.46
N ALA A 49 7.43 -6.84 15.74
CA ALA A 49 7.43 -8.10 16.49
C ALA A 49 6.02 -8.70 16.61
N GLU A 50 5.00 -7.84 16.73
CA GLU A 50 3.58 -8.21 16.84
C GLU A 50 3.06 -9.03 15.65
N ALA A 51 3.73 -8.92 14.51
CA ALA A 51 3.31 -9.56 13.28
C ALA A 51 3.81 -11.01 13.13
N GLN A 52 4.58 -11.51 14.11
CA GLN A 52 5.00 -12.91 14.16
C GLN A 52 3.86 -13.84 14.61
N ASP A 53 3.05 -13.37 15.55
CA ASP A 53 1.99 -14.17 16.18
C ASP A 53 0.57 -13.71 15.79
N THR A 54 0.44 -12.52 15.18
CA THR A 54 -0.86 -11.93 14.81
C THR A 54 -0.94 -11.65 13.31
N SER A 55 -2.05 -12.05 12.68
CA SER A 55 -2.35 -11.67 11.30
C SER A 55 -2.58 -10.17 11.22
N LEU A 56 -1.68 -9.45 10.54
CA LEU A 56 -1.86 -8.03 10.26
C LEU A 56 -2.66 -7.84 8.97
N LEU A 57 -3.36 -6.71 8.88
CA LEU A 57 -3.92 -6.28 7.60
C LEU A 57 -2.82 -5.64 6.75
N ALA A 58 -2.60 -6.19 5.56
CA ALA A 58 -1.76 -5.58 4.55
C ALA A 58 -2.61 -4.75 3.58
N ILE A 59 -2.20 -3.51 3.33
CA ILE A 59 -2.82 -2.58 2.38
C ILE A 59 -1.72 -2.04 1.46
N VAL A 60 -1.90 -2.16 0.15
CA VAL A 60 -1.00 -1.55 -0.83
C VAL A 60 -1.19 -0.04 -0.81
N LEU A 61 -0.09 0.71 -0.77
CA LEU A 61 -0.07 2.16 -0.85
C LEU A 61 0.35 2.56 -2.28
N PRO A 62 -0.60 2.81 -3.19
CA PRO A 62 -0.29 3.08 -4.59
C PRO A 62 0.47 4.39 -4.76
N ASN A 63 1.45 4.39 -5.67
CA ASN A 63 2.09 5.61 -6.11
C ASN A 63 1.10 6.41 -6.98
N GLN A 64 0.56 7.53 -6.44
CA GLN A 64 -0.49 8.33 -7.09
C GLN A 64 -0.07 8.89 -8.46
N ASN A 65 1.22 9.17 -8.67
CA ASN A 65 1.75 9.69 -9.93
C ASN A 65 2.17 8.59 -10.93
N GLY A 66 1.70 7.36 -10.72
CA GLY A 66 2.00 6.21 -11.58
C GLY A 66 3.17 5.37 -11.09
N ARG A 67 3.46 4.31 -11.86
CA ARG A 67 4.50 3.32 -11.53
C ARG A 67 5.82 3.69 -12.18
N VAL A 68 6.87 3.77 -11.37
CA VAL A 68 8.26 3.92 -11.83
C VAL A 68 8.95 2.56 -11.66
N ALA A 69 9.61 2.06 -12.71
CA ALA A 69 10.11 0.68 -12.77
C ALA A 69 11.16 0.37 -11.70
N ASP A 70 12.04 1.32 -11.42
CA ASP A 70 13.06 1.31 -10.37
C ASP A 70 12.65 2.14 -9.14
N GLY A 71 11.36 2.44 -9.01
CA GLY A 71 10.80 3.13 -7.86
C GLY A 71 10.58 2.23 -6.66
N TYR A 72 10.33 2.84 -5.52
CA TYR A 72 9.89 2.14 -4.32
C TYR A 72 8.41 1.76 -4.41
N ASN A 73 8.09 0.60 -3.83
CA ASN A 73 6.74 0.16 -3.52
C ASN A 73 6.52 0.22 -2.02
N HIS A 74 5.28 0.47 -1.61
CA HIS A 74 4.92 0.67 -0.22
C HIS A 74 3.69 -0.16 0.15
N GLU A 75 3.74 -0.81 1.31
CA GLU A 75 2.60 -1.48 1.92
C GLU A 75 2.44 -0.99 3.37
N ALA A 76 1.21 -0.71 3.79
CA ALA A 76 0.87 -0.51 5.18
C ALA A 76 0.48 -1.84 5.82
N TRP A 77 1.08 -2.12 6.97
CA TRP A 77 0.87 -3.29 7.79
C TRP A 77 0.23 -2.85 9.10
N ILE A 78 -1.02 -3.25 9.32
CA ILE A 78 -1.87 -2.63 10.33
C ILE A 78 -2.32 -3.65 11.36
N ASN A 79 -2.03 -3.36 12.63
CA ASN A 79 -2.63 -4.00 13.79
C ASN A 79 -3.86 -3.18 14.21
N LYS A 80 -5.07 -3.69 13.92
CA LYS A 80 -6.33 -2.99 14.25
C LYS A 80 -6.58 -2.92 15.75
N GLU A 81 -6.18 -3.95 16.50
CA GLU A 81 -6.43 -4.04 17.95
C GLU A 81 -5.62 -2.97 18.69
N GLN A 82 -4.35 -2.83 18.33
CA GLN A 82 -3.45 -1.86 18.94
C GLN A 82 -3.46 -0.50 18.26
N LYS A 83 -4.20 -0.35 17.14
CA LYS A 83 -4.27 0.85 16.30
C LYS A 83 -2.89 1.34 15.85
N ARG A 84 -2.03 0.41 15.44
CA ARG A 84 -0.67 0.69 14.97
C ARG A 84 -0.51 0.31 13.52
N ALA A 85 0.30 1.08 12.80
CA ALA A 85 0.67 0.80 11.43
C ALA A 85 2.19 0.86 11.25
N TRP A 86 2.72 -0.02 10.41
CA TRP A 86 4.09 0.04 9.92
C TRP A 86 4.07 0.10 8.40
N ILE A 87 5.02 0.83 7.82
CA ILE A 87 5.18 0.89 6.38
C ILE A 87 6.36 0.02 5.99
N LEU A 88 6.10 -0.95 5.12
CA LEU A 88 7.13 -1.73 4.45
C LEU A 88 7.46 -1.02 3.13
N ARG A 89 8.73 -0.66 2.95
CA ARG A 89 9.27 -0.15 1.69
C ARG A 89 10.09 -1.22 1.00
N THR A 90 9.78 -1.50 -0.26
CA THR A 90 10.54 -2.44 -1.09
C THR A 90 10.89 -1.85 -2.46
N GLY A 91 11.81 -2.50 -3.18
CA GLY A 91 12.20 -2.08 -4.53
C GLY A 91 13.23 -0.96 -4.53
N GLY A 92 13.11 -0.01 -5.44
CA GLY A 92 14.19 0.95 -5.68
C GLY A 92 15.34 0.35 -6.50
N PHE A 93 16.18 1.21 -7.08
CA PHE A 93 17.35 0.78 -7.87
C PHE A 93 18.26 -0.22 -7.13
N ALA A 94 18.53 0.01 -5.84
CA ALA A 94 19.38 -0.85 -5.03
C ALA A 94 18.65 -2.09 -4.46
N GLY A 95 17.33 -2.20 -4.62
CA GLY A 95 16.53 -3.27 -4.02
C GLY A 95 16.55 -3.24 -2.50
N VAL A 96 15.74 -2.37 -1.89
CA VAL A 96 15.62 -2.28 -0.43
C VAL A 96 14.50 -3.17 0.11
N TYR A 97 14.62 -3.53 1.38
CA TYR A 97 13.55 -4.12 2.18
C TYR A 97 13.64 -3.49 3.58
N GLU A 98 12.77 -2.53 3.87
CA GLU A 98 12.93 -1.65 5.02
C GLU A 98 11.60 -1.35 5.70
N TRP A 99 11.62 -1.36 7.03
CA TRP A 99 10.46 -1.09 7.87
C TRP A 99 10.53 0.31 8.45
N TYR A 100 9.37 0.97 8.48
CA TYR A 100 9.19 2.32 8.96
C TYR A 100 8.00 2.40 9.92
N GLY A 101 8.13 3.19 10.98
CA GLY A 101 7.03 3.45 11.91
C GLY A 101 7.41 3.35 13.40
N PRO A 102 6.43 3.28 14.31
CA PRO A 102 5.00 3.20 14.02
C PRO A 102 4.48 4.47 13.36
N ALA A 103 3.76 4.32 12.26
CA ALA A 103 3.00 5.40 11.66
C ALA A 103 1.75 5.65 12.50
N VAL A 104 1.42 6.93 12.73
CA VAL A 104 0.13 7.33 13.30
C VAL A 104 -0.96 6.87 12.34
N LEU A 105 -1.74 5.88 12.78
CA LEU A 105 -2.89 5.39 12.04
C LEU A 105 -3.93 6.52 11.98
N PRO A 106 -4.34 7.00 10.80
CA PRO A 106 -5.43 7.94 10.70
C PRO A 106 -6.68 7.31 11.31
N ASN A 107 -7.55 8.14 11.90
CA ASN A 107 -8.81 7.69 12.48
C ASN A 107 -9.74 7.37 11.31
N ALA A 108 -9.52 6.22 10.68
CA ALA A 108 -9.93 5.97 9.31
C ALA A 108 -10.71 4.68 9.17
N ASP A 109 -11.75 4.77 8.34
CA ASP A 109 -12.55 3.67 7.87
C ASP A 109 -11.75 2.85 6.85
N PHE A 110 -11.80 1.53 6.98
CA PHE A 110 -11.18 0.58 6.06
C PHE A 110 -12.12 0.19 4.91
N SER A 111 -13.29 0.83 4.81
CA SER A 111 -14.19 0.67 3.67
C SER A 111 -13.47 0.94 2.35
N GLY A 112 -13.78 0.14 1.33
CA GLY A 112 -13.15 0.27 0.01
C GLY A 112 -11.69 -0.18 -0.07
N CYS A 113 -11.04 -0.56 1.04
CA CYS A 113 -9.70 -1.13 1.01
C CYS A 113 -9.72 -2.62 0.63
N VAL A 114 -8.92 -3.01 -0.36
CA VAL A 114 -8.57 -4.41 -0.55
C VAL A 114 -7.56 -4.79 0.53
N THR A 115 -8.07 -5.41 1.60
CA THR A 115 -7.25 -5.84 2.73
C THR A 115 -7.07 -7.35 2.72
N GLU A 116 -5.83 -7.81 2.85
CA GLU A 116 -5.54 -9.23 3.05
C GLU A 116 -4.94 -9.43 4.43
N PRO A 117 -5.51 -10.33 5.27
CA PRO A 117 -4.81 -10.83 6.45
C PRO A 117 -3.55 -11.56 6.00
N ARG A 118 -2.38 -11.04 6.37
CA ARG A 118 -1.10 -11.59 5.93
C ARG A 118 -0.15 -11.72 7.13
N ARG A 119 0.71 -12.73 7.09
CA ARG A 119 1.92 -12.77 7.93
C ARG A 119 3.00 -11.94 7.26
N LEU A 120 3.96 -11.44 8.05
CA LEU A 120 5.05 -10.67 7.47
C LEU A 120 5.74 -11.43 6.33
N PRO A 121 6.00 -10.77 5.19
CA PRO A 121 6.81 -11.37 4.15
C PRO A 121 8.22 -11.57 4.72
N PRO A 122 8.91 -12.68 4.40
CA PRO A 122 10.32 -12.80 4.72
C PRO A 122 11.08 -11.63 4.07
N PRO A 123 12.20 -11.16 4.67
CA PRO A 123 13.07 -10.24 3.96
C PRO A 123 13.47 -10.86 2.62
N ALA A 124 13.46 -10.06 1.56
CA ALA A 124 13.92 -10.53 0.26
C ALA A 124 15.31 -11.14 0.47
N SER A 125 15.46 -12.43 0.20
CA SER A 125 16.74 -13.10 0.30
C SER A 125 17.70 -12.37 -0.62
N THR A 126 18.78 -11.82 -0.06
CA THR A 126 19.96 -11.42 -0.83
C THR A 126 20.26 -12.54 -1.80
N GLY A 127 20.13 -12.24 -3.09
CA GLY A 127 19.99 -13.23 -4.15
C GLY A 127 21.01 -14.36 -4.04
N ARG A 128 20.54 -15.59 -4.12
CA ARG A 128 21.37 -16.70 -4.57
C ARG A 128 21.48 -16.56 -6.09
N GLN A 129 22.43 -15.74 -6.54
CA GLN A 129 23.01 -15.92 -7.86
C GLN A 129 24.09 -16.99 -7.72
N GLY A 130 23.86 -18.11 -8.40
CA GLY A 130 24.78 -19.22 -8.59
C GLY A 130 24.35 -19.97 -9.84
#